data_AF-A0A1G2BIB1-F1
#
_entry.id   AF-A0A1G2BIB1-F1
#
_cell.length_a   1.000
_cell.length_b   1.000
_cell.length_c   1.000
_cell.angle_alpha   90.00
_cell.angle_beta   90.00
_cell.angle_gamma   90.00
#
_symmetry.space_group_name_H-M   'P 1'
#
loop_
_entity.id
_entity.type
_entity.pdbx_description
1 polymer ?
#
loop_
_entity_poly.entity_id
_entity_poly.type
_entity_poly.pdbx_seq_one_letter_code
_entity_poly.pdbx_strand_id
1 'polypeptide(L)'
;MLTLSQPCFATGVYLRTLGEISKKLFMNKLEKFIINPTNEFHILRHFRYVDDYYKKTLIGQLYWFYDYGQKKFVSSKISQIDIENALKTIGTKFEKNIIGIESPKKLLEIIKNRFQELLSNNKIYWIDNLEYKTIAFTFDYQFFVGQMNCLNKDSILERDKNRIKPVLKSKCAGENAVIVNTISDIELSSTKSIHVEIVETKQLPFYTITAFPDCSLSDDIPDENIVFVV
;
A
#
# COMPACT_ATOMS: atom_id res chain seq x y z
N MET A 1 0.94 -70.29 -11.64
CA MET A 1 0.71 -69.09 -10.80
C MET A 1 0.11 -68.02 -11.67
N LEU A 2 -0.95 -67.38 -11.16
CA LEU A 2 -1.83 -66.44 -11.84
C LEU A 2 -1.12 -65.17 -12.33
N THR A 3 -1.64 -64.66 -13.46
CA THR A 3 -1.40 -63.38 -14.13
C THR A 3 -1.94 -62.16 -13.35
N LEU A 4 -1.60 -60.97 -13.88
CA LEU A 4 -2.16 -59.61 -13.68
C LEU A 4 -1.28 -58.73 -12.77
N SER A 5 -0.97 -57.47 -13.08
CA SER A 5 -1.22 -56.56 -14.20
C SER A 5 -0.47 -55.27 -13.87
N GLN A 6 -0.03 -54.50 -14.88
CA GLN A 6 0.27 -53.07 -14.66
C GLN A 6 -0.94 -52.36 -14.00
N PRO A 7 -0.70 -51.24 -13.31
CA PRO A 7 -1.22 -50.01 -13.91
C PRO A 7 -0.15 -48.92 -14.05
N CYS A 8 0.00 -48.52 -15.29
CA CYS A 8 0.25 -47.14 -15.69
C CYS A 8 -0.90 -46.23 -15.18
N PHE A 9 -0.64 -44.92 -15.11
CA PHE A 9 -1.57 -43.79 -14.83
C PHE A 9 -1.81 -43.39 -13.36
N ALA A 10 -0.93 -42.54 -12.82
CA ALA A 10 -1.30 -41.61 -11.74
C ALA A 10 -0.54 -40.27 -11.76
N THR A 11 0.45 -40.08 -12.62
CA THR A 11 1.26 -38.84 -12.63
C THR A 11 0.65 -37.70 -13.43
N GLY A 12 -0.15 -37.99 -14.48
CA GLY A 12 -0.75 -36.95 -15.34
C GLY A 12 -1.96 -36.23 -14.73
N VAL A 13 -2.79 -36.92 -13.95
CA VAL A 13 -3.99 -36.33 -13.32
C VAL A 13 -3.59 -35.44 -12.14
N TYR A 14 -2.63 -35.88 -11.32
CA TYR A 14 -2.15 -35.14 -10.15
C TYR A 14 -1.42 -33.84 -10.55
N LEU A 15 -0.62 -33.87 -11.63
CA LEU A 15 0.01 -32.66 -12.17
C LEU A 15 -1.00 -31.70 -12.82
N ARG A 16 -2.04 -32.22 -13.48
CA ARG A 16 -3.13 -31.38 -14.01
C ARG A 16 -3.94 -30.72 -12.91
N THR A 17 -4.35 -31.47 -11.87
CA THR A 17 -5.13 -30.90 -10.76
C THR A 17 -4.30 -29.91 -9.95
N LEU A 18 -3.01 -30.16 -9.69
CA LEU A 18 -2.13 -29.17 -9.06
C LEU A 18 -1.93 -27.93 -9.94
N GLY A 19 -1.79 -28.09 -11.25
CA GLY A 19 -1.73 -26.98 -12.20
C GLY A 19 -3.02 -26.16 -12.27
N GLU A 20 -4.19 -26.81 -12.21
CA GLU A 20 -5.50 -26.17 -12.18
C GLU A 20 -5.78 -25.47 -10.85
N ILE A 21 -5.40 -26.08 -9.72
CA ILE A 21 -5.49 -25.47 -8.38
C ILE A 21 -4.56 -24.26 -8.29
N SER A 22 -3.32 -24.37 -8.78
CA SER A 22 -2.37 -23.27 -8.83
C SER A 22 -2.87 -22.10 -9.70
N LYS A 23 -3.41 -22.39 -10.89
CA LYS A 23 -4.03 -21.38 -11.76
C LYS A 23 -5.26 -20.74 -11.12
N LYS A 24 -6.12 -21.52 -10.47
CA LYS A 24 -7.31 -21.00 -9.78
C LYS A 24 -6.93 -20.11 -8.60
N LEU A 25 -5.94 -20.51 -7.81
CA LEU A 25 -5.41 -19.70 -6.71
C LEU A 25 -4.76 -18.40 -7.22
N PHE A 26 -4.04 -18.47 -8.34
CA PHE A 26 -3.47 -17.33 -9.03
C PHE A 26 -4.56 -16.35 -9.52
N MET A 27 -5.60 -16.85 -10.18
CA MET A 27 -6.72 -16.03 -10.66
C MET A 27 -7.50 -15.39 -9.51
N ASN A 28 -7.80 -16.15 -8.45
CA ASN A 28 -8.47 -15.61 -7.26
C ASN A 28 -7.70 -14.44 -6.62
N LYS A 29 -6.35 -14.49 -6.63
CA LYS A 29 -5.51 -13.40 -6.11
C LYS A 29 -5.56 -12.16 -7.01
N LEU A 30 -5.53 -12.32 -8.33
CA LEU A 30 -5.64 -11.19 -9.25
C LEU A 30 -7.04 -10.57 -9.26
N GLU A 31 -8.09 -11.38 -9.09
CA GLU A 31 -9.48 -10.93 -9.04
C GLU A 31 -9.74 -9.98 -7.86
N LYS A 32 -9.09 -10.21 -6.72
CA LYS A 32 -9.17 -9.31 -5.55
C LYS A 32 -8.43 -7.98 -5.76
N PHE A 33 -7.51 -7.89 -6.72
CA PHE A 33 -6.85 -6.64 -7.08
C PHE A 33 -7.77 -5.79 -7.96
N ILE A 34 -8.65 -5.05 -7.29
CA ILE A 34 -9.63 -4.14 -7.89
C ILE A 34 -9.19 -2.70 -7.65
N ILE A 35 -9.04 -1.94 -8.73
CA ILE A 35 -8.89 -0.48 -8.66
C ILE A 35 -10.26 0.09 -8.33
N ASN A 36 -10.37 0.71 -7.16
CA ASN A 36 -11.63 1.18 -6.62
C ASN A 36 -11.42 2.48 -5.82
N PRO A 37 -12.49 3.22 -5.51
CA PRO A 37 -12.38 4.50 -4.81
C PRO A 37 -11.71 4.42 -3.43
N THR A 38 -11.78 3.29 -2.74
CA THR A 38 -11.09 3.09 -1.44
C THR A 38 -9.58 3.13 -1.63
N ASN A 39 -9.05 2.36 -2.56
CA ASN A 39 -7.62 2.32 -2.84
C ASN A 39 -7.13 3.63 -3.47
N GLU A 40 -7.91 4.22 -4.37
CA GLU A 40 -7.58 5.53 -4.95
C GLU A 40 -7.51 6.62 -3.87
N PHE A 41 -8.48 6.64 -2.94
CA PHE A 41 -8.49 7.57 -1.82
C PHE A 41 -7.37 7.32 -0.81
N HIS A 42 -7.06 6.04 -0.52
CA HIS A 42 -5.99 5.71 0.40
C HIS A 42 -4.62 6.15 -0.14
N ILE A 43 -4.35 5.88 -1.42
CA ILE A 43 -3.11 6.29 -2.09
C ILE A 43 -3.05 7.80 -2.31
N LEU A 44 -4.18 8.49 -2.51
CA LEU A 44 -4.23 9.96 -2.61
C LEU A 44 -3.53 10.64 -1.42
N ARG A 45 -3.55 10.01 -0.26
CA ARG A 45 -2.88 10.51 0.96
C ARG A 45 -1.38 10.58 0.81
N HIS A 46 -0.79 9.88 -0.16
CA HIS A 46 0.63 9.91 -0.48
C HIS A 46 0.95 10.78 -1.68
N PHE A 47 0.02 11.60 -2.18
CA PHE A 47 0.29 12.56 -3.25
C PHE A 47 0.49 13.96 -2.67
N ARG A 48 1.54 14.67 -3.11
CA ARG A 48 1.70 16.10 -2.85
C ARG A 48 0.67 16.93 -3.60
N TYR A 49 0.32 16.49 -4.81
CA TYR A 49 -0.64 17.14 -5.68
C TYR A 49 -1.29 16.13 -6.63
N VAL A 50 -2.57 16.31 -6.89
CA VAL A 50 -3.32 15.70 -7.99
C VAL A 50 -4.13 16.81 -8.66
N ASP A 51 -4.45 16.66 -9.94
CA ASP A 51 -5.25 17.65 -10.66
C ASP A 51 -6.69 17.75 -10.12
N ASP A 52 -7.30 18.94 -10.25
CA ASP A 52 -8.64 19.19 -9.70
C ASP A 52 -9.75 18.43 -10.43
N TYR A 53 -9.53 18.05 -11.69
CA TYR A 53 -10.50 17.26 -12.43
C TYR A 53 -10.59 15.84 -11.84
N TYR A 54 -9.46 15.20 -11.58
CA TYR A 54 -9.41 13.90 -10.92
C TYR A 54 -9.95 13.94 -9.49
N LYS A 55 -9.66 15.00 -8.71
CA LYS A 55 -10.28 15.15 -7.37
C LYS A 55 -11.81 15.08 -7.44
N LYS A 56 -12.41 15.72 -8.44
CA LYS A 56 -13.87 15.71 -8.65
C LYS A 56 -14.41 14.33 -8.99
N THR A 57 -13.64 13.45 -9.64
CA THR A 57 -14.11 12.09 -9.96
C THR A 57 -14.25 11.21 -8.74
N LEU A 58 -13.53 11.51 -7.65
CA LEU A 58 -13.62 10.78 -6.38
C LEU A 58 -14.77 11.25 -5.50
N ILE A 59 -15.20 12.50 -5.60
CA ILE A 59 -16.27 13.05 -4.76
C ILE A 59 -17.58 12.29 -4.98
N GLY A 60 -18.22 11.90 -3.89
CA GLY A 60 -19.48 11.14 -3.87
C GLY A 60 -19.31 9.63 -4.02
N GLN A 61 -18.11 9.14 -4.37
CA GLN A 61 -17.82 7.71 -4.47
C GLN A 61 -17.83 7.04 -3.10
N LEU A 62 -18.29 5.79 -3.06
CA LEU A 62 -18.27 4.97 -1.84
C LEU A 62 -16.85 4.48 -1.55
N TYR A 63 -16.37 4.73 -0.34
CA TYR A 63 -15.09 4.20 0.13
C TYR A 63 -15.24 3.56 1.51
N TRP A 64 -14.28 2.69 1.85
CA TRP A 64 -14.21 2.02 3.14
C TRP A 64 -13.03 2.53 3.95
N PHE A 65 -13.23 2.74 5.25
CA PHE A 65 -12.15 3.03 6.19
C PHE A 65 -12.29 2.16 7.44
N TYR A 66 -11.18 1.92 8.11
CA TYR A 66 -11.17 1.14 9.35
C TYR A 66 -11.57 2.04 10.52
N ASP A 67 -12.67 1.73 11.17
CA ASP A 67 -13.08 2.38 12.42
C ASP A 67 -12.45 1.62 13.59
N TYR A 68 -11.46 2.24 14.23
CA TYR A 68 -10.75 1.65 15.37
C TYR A 68 -11.63 1.48 16.61
N GLY A 69 -12.68 2.30 16.77
CA GLY A 69 -13.64 2.17 17.87
C GLY A 69 -14.55 0.96 17.68
N GLN A 70 -14.97 0.69 16.44
CA GLN A 70 -15.80 -0.46 16.09
C GLN A 70 -15.01 -1.71 15.68
N LYS A 71 -13.69 -1.60 15.51
CA LYS A 71 -12.78 -2.65 15.03
C LYS A 71 -13.23 -3.31 13.72
N LYS A 72 -13.77 -2.51 12.79
CA LYS A 72 -14.25 -3.01 11.49
C LYS A 72 -14.17 -1.95 10.41
N PHE A 73 -14.24 -2.39 9.16
CA PHE A 73 -14.44 -1.49 8.04
C PHE A 73 -15.87 -0.98 8.00
N VAL A 74 -16.00 0.34 7.85
CA VAL A 74 -17.25 1.04 7.62
C VAL A 74 -17.15 1.83 6.32
N SER A 75 -18.28 2.05 5.67
CA SER A 75 -18.32 2.79 4.40
C SER A 75 -18.86 4.19 4.58
N SER A 76 -18.37 5.11 3.76
CA SER A 76 -18.86 6.47 3.64
C SER A 76 -18.69 6.96 2.19
N LYS A 77 -19.27 8.13 1.87
CA LYS A 77 -19.01 8.81 0.60
C LYS A 77 -17.87 9.79 0.79
N ILE A 78 -16.96 9.83 -0.19
CA ILE A 78 -15.86 10.79 -0.20
C ILE A 78 -16.44 12.20 -0.40
N SER A 79 -16.21 13.10 0.55
CA SER A 79 -16.52 14.52 0.41
C SER A 79 -15.32 15.32 -0.13
N GLN A 80 -15.56 16.58 -0.50
CA GLN A 80 -14.45 17.49 -0.84
C GLN A 80 -13.49 17.68 0.35
N ILE A 81 -14.01 17.79 1.57
CA ILE A 81 -13.20 17.95 2.78
C ILE A 81 -12.31 16.73 3.00
N ASP A 82 -12.79 15.52 2.70
CA ASP A 82 -12.00 14.30 2.80
C ASP A 82 -10.79 14.32 1.86
N ILE A 83 -10.97 14.81 0.62
CA ILE A 83 -9.89 14.97 -0.35
C ILE A 83 -8.83 15.97 0.16
N GLU A 84 -9.27 17.10 0.71
CA GLU A 84 -8.37 18.11 1.28
C GLU A 84 -7.60 17.56 2.49
N ASN A 85 -8.27 16.79 3.34
CA ASN A 85 -7.64 16.14 4.50
C ASN A 85 -6.65 15.05 4.07
N ALA A 86 -6.99 14.26 3.04
CA ALA A 86 -6.12 13.23 2.50
C ALA A 86 -4.79 13.83 2.02
N LEU A 87 -4.85 14.88 1.19
CA LEU A 87 -3.65 15.56 0.67
C LEU A 87 -2.78 16.17 1.78
N LYS A 88 -3.39 16.62 2.89
CA LYS A 88 -2.69 17.16 4.07
C LYS A 88 -2.17 16.09 5.04
N THR A 89 -2.44 14.81 4.81
CA THR A 89 -1.92 13.71 5.65
C THR A 89 -0.40 13.78 5.72
N ILE A 90 0.18 13.73 6.92
CA ILE A 90 1.63 13.63 7.10
C ILE A 90 2.09 12.23 6.71
N GLY A 91 3.10 12.17 5.86
CA GLY A 91 3.66 10.94 5.32
C GLY A 91 4.59 11.22 4.15
N THR A 92 5.16 10.16 3.59
CA THR A 92 5.90 10.16 2.33
C THR A 92 5.00 10.54 1.16
N LYS A 93 5.47 11.47 0.32
CA LYS A 93 4.68 12.08 -0.76
C LYS A 93 5.33 11.92 -2.13
N PHE A 94 4.55 11.44 -3.08
CA PHE A 94 4.85 11.55 -4.50
C PHE A 94 4.90 13.02 -4.92
N GLU A 95 5.94 13.38 -5.65
CA GLU A 95 6.09 14.71 -6.23
C GLU A 95 5.07 14.98 -7.35
N LYS A 96 4.92 16.25 -7.70
CA LYS A 96 3.96 16.68 -8.73
C LYS A 96 4.41 16.25 -10.14
N ASN A 97 3.44 15.89 -10.99
CA ASN A 97 3.60 15.67 -12.44
C ASN A 97 4.61 14.58 -12.84
N ILE A 98 4.75 13.52 -12.04
CA ILE A 98 5.58 12.39 -12.45
C ILE A 98 4.84 11.62 -13.55
N ILE A 99 5.44 11.61 -14.74
CA ILE A 99 4.84 11.01 -15.95
C ILE A 99 4.48 9.56 -15.68
N GLY A 100 3.22 9.19 -15.93
CA GLY A 100 2.70 7.83 -15.74
C GLY A 100 2.16 7.52 -14.35
N ILE A 101 2.35 8.39 -13.35
CA ILE A 101 1.77 8.26 -12.00
C ILE A 101 1.11 9.55 -11.54
N GLU A 102 0.52 10.33 -12.45
CA GLU A 102 -0.07 11.64 -12.15
C GLU A 102 -1.32 11.55 -11.26
N SER A 103 -1.90 10.36 -11.10
CA SER A 103 -3.04 10.10 -10.23
C SER A 103 -2.94 8.75 -9.53
N PRO A 104 -3.60 8.57 -8.37
CA PRO A 104 -3.70 7.29 -7.66
C PRO A 104 -4.13 6.12 -8.56
N LYS A 105 -5.10 6.35 -9.46
CA LYS A 105 -5.56 5.35 -10.42
C LYS A 105 -4.42 4.83 -11.31
N LYS A 106 -3.63 5.73 -11.90
CA LYS A 106 -2.51 5.35 -12.77
C LYS A 106 -1.44 4.57 -12.00
N LEU A 107 -1.13 5.01 -10.78
CA LEU A 107 -0.21 4.28 -9.90
C LEU A 107 -0.74 2.87 -9.59
N LEU A 108 -2.04 2.73 -9.29
CA LEU A 108 -2.66 1.42 -9.06
C LEU A 108 -2.60 0.49 -10.27
N GLU A 109 -2.72 1.01 -11.49
CA GLU A 109 -2.54 0.22 -12.72
C GLU A 109 -1.12 -0.33 -12.83
N ILE A 110 -0.10 0.48 -12.50
CA ILE A 110 1.30 0.03 -12.47
C ILE A 110 1.51 -1.02 -11.38
N ILE A 111 1.00 -0.77 -10.18
CA ILE A 111 1.11 -1.72 -9.06
C ILE A 111 0.44 -3.04 -9.41
N LYS A 112 -0.72 -3.03 -10.08
CA LYS A 112 -1.42 -4.24 -10.52
C LYS A 112 -0.54 -5.08 -11.44
N ASN A 113 0.09 -4.43 -12.43
CA ASN A 113 0.99 -5.11 -13.37
C ASN A 113 2.22 -5.70 -12.66
N ARG A 114 2.81 -4.95 -11.73
CA ARG A 114 3.94 -5.44 -10.91
C ARG A 114 3.55 -6.58 -9.99
N PHE A 115 2.41 -6.47 -9.32
CA PHE A 115 1.88 -7.54 -8.48
C PHE A 115 1.64 -8.82 -9.30
N GLN A 116 1.06 -8.70 -10.50
CA GLN A 116 0.88 -9.84 -11.40
C GLN A 116 2.21 -10.49 -11.80
N GLU A 117 3.20 -9.68 -12.20
CA GLU A 117 4.54 -10.16 -12.55
C GLU A 117 5.20 -10.91 -11.38
N LEU A 118 5.19 -10.31 -10.19
CA LEU A 118 5.77 -10.90 -8.98
C LEU A 118 5.04 -12.18 -8.57
N LEU A 119 3.72 -12.20 -8.67
CA LEU A 119 2.90 -13.37 -8.39
C LEU A 119 3.21 -14.52 -9.35
N SER A 120 3.31 -14.24 -10.66
CA SER A 120 3.64 -15.25 -11.67
C SER A 120 5.05 -15.84 -11.49
N ASN A 121 5.96 -15.02 -10.97
CA ASN A 121 7.35 -15.42 -10.72
C ASN A 121 7.57 -15.99 -9.31
N ASN A 122 6.53 -16.15 -8.48
CA ASN A 122 6.61 -16.56 -7.08
C ASN A 122 7.59 -15.72 -6.24
N LYS A 123 7.66 -14.40 -6.50
CA LYS A 123 8.57 -13.45 -5.83
C LYS A 123 7.92 -12.66 -4.68
N ILE A 124 6.72 -13.01 -4.28
CA ILE A 124 5.99 -12.39 -3.17
C ILE A 124 5.45 -13.45 -2.22
N TYR A 125 5.54 -13.17 -0.92
CA TYR A 125 5.16 -14.08 0.16
C TYR A 125 4.19 -13.39 1.11
N TRP A 126 3.04 -14.02 1.34
CA TRP A 126 2.03 -13.52 2.26
C TRP A 126 2.44 -13.80 3.70
N ILE A 127 2.40 -12.76 4.53
CA ILE A 127 2.60 -12.83 5.98
C ILE A 127 1.22 -12.93 6.62
N ASP A 128 0.98 -14.01 7.35
CA ASP A 128 -0.30 -14.26 8.03
C ASP A 128 -0.30 -13.61 9.42
N ASN A 129 -1.17 -12.61 9.61
CA ASN A 129 -1.33 -11.84 10.84
C ASN A 129 -2.70 -12.09 11.48
N LEU A 130 -3.01 -13.37 11.77
CA LEU A 130 -4.27 -13.88 12.37
C LEU A 130 -5.57 -13.45 11.67
N GLU A 131 -5.93 -12.17 11.72
CA GLU A 131 -7.14 -11.57 11.16
C GLU A 131 -6.98 -11.11 9.70
N TYR A 132 -5.74 -10.85 9.27
CA TYR A 132 -5.42 -10.37 7.93
C TYR A 132 -4.11 -11.00 7.41
N LYS A 133 -3.89 -10.87 6.10
CA LYS A 133 -2.63 -11.22 5.44
C LYS A 133 -2.03 -9.98 4.81
N THR A 134 -0.72 -9.87 4.79
CA THR A 134 -0.02 -8.77 4.14
C THR A 134 1.02 -9.28 3.16
N ILE A 135 1.29 -8.46 2.15
CA ILE A 135 2.53 -8.50 1.39
C ILE A 135 3.05 -7.08 1.28
N ALA A 136 4.37 -6.96 1.24
CA ALA A 136 5.05 -5.74 0.90
C ALA A 136 6.05 -6.03 -0.22
N PHE A 137 6.23 -5.09 -1.13
CA PHE A 137 7.30 -5.12 -2.11
C PHE A 137 7.67 -3.71 -2.54
N THR A 138 8.92 -3.54 -2.95
CA THR A 138 9.44 -2.29 -3.50
C THR A 138 9.80 -2.49 -4.97
N PHE A 139 9.60 -1.48 -5.80
CA PHE A 139 10.09 -1.48 -7.18
C PHE A 139 10.61 -0.10 -7.58
N ASP A 140 11.58 -0.07 -8.50
CA ASP A 140 12.14 1.16 -9.02
C ASP A 140 11.29 1.75 -10.15
N TYR A 141 11.20 3.07 -10.16
CA TYR A 141 10.61 3.85 -11.23
C TYR A 141 11.69 4.52 -12.09
N GLN A 142 11.35 4.82 -13.33
CA GLN A 142 12.27 5.46 -14.29
C GLN A 142 12.71 6.87 -13.87
N PHE A 143 11.83 7.60 -13.18
CA PHE A 143 12.06 8.96 -12.68
C PHE A 143 12.09 9.00 -11.16
N PHE A 144 12.65 10.07 -10.59
CA PHE A 144 12.46 10.35 -9.16
C PHE A 144 10.97 10.54 -8.87
N VAL A 145 10.48 9.85 -7.85
CA VAL A 145 9.05 9.79 -7.51
C VAL A 145 8.71 10.60 -6.27
N GLY A 146 9.68 10.88 -5.41
CA GLY A 146 9.41 11.55 -4.14
C GLY A 146 10.68 11.80 -3.35
N GLN A 147 10.50 12.29 -2.13
CA GLN A 147 11.55 12.45 -1.13
C GLN A 147 11.42 11.38 -0.04
N MET A 148 12.57 10.93 0.47
CA MET A 148 12.67 10.02 1.60
C MET A 148 12.45 10.79 2.90
N ASN A 149 11.21 11.16 3.20
CA ASN A 149 10.90 12.05 4.33
C ASN A 149 10.65 11.32 5.65
N CYS A 150 10.99 10.04 5.74
CA CYS A 150 10.82 9.23 6.93
C CYS A 150 12.21 8.86 7.46
N LEU A 151 12.49 9.18 8.72
CA LEU A 151 13.79 8.98 9.35
C LEU A 151 13.64 8.16 10.63
N ASN A 152 14.66 7.37 10.96
CA ASN A 152 14.81 6.84 12.31
C ASN A 152 15.24 7.99 13.24
N LYS A 153 14.52 8.16 14.36
CA LYS A 153 14.85 9.13 15.43
C LYS A 153 16.29 9.04 15.90
N ASP A 154 16.88 7.85 15.91
CA ASP A 154 18.27 7.64 16.32
C ASP A 154 19.29 8.14 15.28
N SER A 155 18.88 8.27 14.02
CA SER A 155 19.72 8.86 12.97
C SER A 155 19.73 10.40 12.98
N ILE A 156 18.84 11.02 13.76
CA ILE A 156 18.77 12.48 13.91
C ILE A 156 19.87 12.95 14.88
N LEU A 157 20.62 13.96 14.47
CA LEU A 157 21.66 14.57 15.30
C LEU A 157 21.11 15.04 16.64
N GLU A 158 21.84 14.82 17.74
CA GLU A 158 21.42 15.19 19.10
C GLU A 158 20.97 16.65 19.22
N ARG A 159 21.67 17.57 18.55
CA ARG A 159 21.33 19.02 18.53
C ARG A 159 19.95 19.31 17.93
N ASP A 160 19.43 18.41 17.09
CA ASP A 160 18.19 18.58 16.35
C ASP A 160 17.03 17.78 16.99
N LYS A 161 17.30 16.88 17.93
CA LYS A 161 16.29 16.02 18.58
C LYS A 161 15.25 16.82 19.37
N ASN A 162 15.62 17.97 19.95
CA ASN A 162 14.68 18.85 20.65
C ASN A 162 13.67 19.55 19.72
N ARG A 163 13.89 19.53 18.41
CA ARG A 163 12.96 20.06 17.41
C ARG A 163 11.88 19.06 17.01
N ILE A 164 12.03 17.79 17.41
CA ILE A 164 11.04 16.75 17.14
C ILE A 164 9.76 17.07 17.90
N LYS A 165 8.64 17.13 17.19
CA LYS A 165 7.32 17.46 17.77
C LYS A 165 6.30 16.38 17.42
N PRO A 166 5.53 15.88 18.40
CA PRO A 166 4.37 15.05 18.13
C PRO A 166 3.22 15.91 17.59
N VAL A 167 2.62 15.48 16.49
CA VAL A 167 1.46 16.15 15.86
C VAL A 167 0.45 15.12 15.37
N LEU A 168 -0.79 15.56 15.14
CA LEU A 168 -1.80 14.70 14.52
C LEU A 168 -1.41 14.41 13.06
N LYS A 169 -1.42 13.12 12.70
CA LYS A 169 -1.04 12.64 11.36
C LYS A 169 -1.98 13.17 10.28
N SER A 170 -3.28 13.09 10.53
CA SER A 170 -4.30 13.50 9.57
C SER A 170 -5.61 13.86 10.25
N LYS A 171 -6.53 14.44 9.48
CA LYS A 171 -7.93 14.65 9.85
C LYS A 171 -8.86 13.70 9.08
N CYS A 172 -8.32 12.62 8.51
CA CYS A 172 -9.10 11.63 7.80
C CYS A 172 -9.89 10.76 8.80
N ALA A 173 -11.08 10.32 8.39
CA ALA A 173 -11.89 9.41 9.19
C ALA A 173 -11.09 8.15 9.58
N GLY A 174 -11.21 7.75 10.85
CA GLY A 174 -10.44 6.65 11.44
C GLY A 174 -9.05 7.04 11.95
N GLU A 175 -8.51 8.22 11.63
CA GLU A 175 -7.15 8.62 12.05
C GLU A 175 -7.09 9.84 12.96
N ASN A 176 -8.24 10.29 13.46
CA ASN A 176 -8.37 11.53 14.23
C ASN A 176 -7.53 11.59 15.52
N ALA A 177 -7.01 10.44 15.99
CA ALA A 177 -6.19 10.32 17.18
C ALA A 177 -4.77 9.78 16.89
N VAL A 178 -4.40 9.58 15.63
CA VAL A 178 -3.08 9.07 15.27
C VAL A 178 -2.06 10.20 15.37
N ILE A 179 -1.10 10.04 16.27
CA ILE A 179 0.00 10.99 16.50
C ILE A 179 1.26 10.46 15.83
N VAL A 180 1.99 11.33 15.14
CA VAL A 180 3.30 11.04 14.55
C VAL A 180 4.32 12.07 14.99
N ASN A 181 5.59 11.68 15.04
CA ASN A 181 6.68 12.61 15.28
C ASN A 181 7.07 13.32 13.99
N THR A 182 7.33 14.62 14.09
CA THR A 182 7.75 15.44 12.96
C THR A 182 8.97 16.27 13.28
N ILE A 183 9.75 16.61 12.25
CA ILE A 183 10.86 17.56 12.30
C ILE A 183 10.85 18.39 11.02
N SER A 184 11.32 19.63 11.08
CA SER A 184 11.43 20.52 9.91
C SER A 184 12.88 20.93 9.68
N ASP A 185 13.14 21.56 8.53
CA ASP A 185 14.45 22.08 8.15
C ASP A 185 15.54 20.99 8.13
N ILE A 186 15.18 19.80 7.65
CA ILE A 186 16.10 18.70 7.36
C ILE A 186 16.16 18.52 5.84
N GLU A 187 17.36 18.45 5.29
CA GLU A 187 17.57 18.16 3.88
C GLU A 187 17.18 16.71 3.57
N LEU A 188 16.44 16.51 2.48
CA LEU A 188 15.89 15.22 2.10
C LEU A 188 16.52 14.70 0.80
N SER A 189 16.77 13.40 0.78
CA SER A 189 17.18 12.69 -0.44
C SER A 189 15.96 12.33 -1.29
N SER A 190 16.11 12.40 -2.62
CA SER A 190 15.10 11.92 -3.55
C SER A 190 15.20 10.41 -3.74
N THR A 191 14.06 9.76 -3.99
CA THR A 191 13.97 8.33 -4.29
C THR A 191 13.31 8.09 -5.63
N LYS A 192 13.71 7.01 -6.30
CA LYS A 192 13.00 6.44 -7.46
C LYS A 192 12.15 5.24 -7.09
N SER A 193 12.33 4.71 -5.88
CA SER A 193 11.73 3.46 -5.44
C SER A 193 10.34 3.72 -4.84
N ILE A 194 9.40 2.85 -5.17
CA ILE A 194 8.02 2.89 -4.68
C ILE A 194 7.82 1.66 -3.80
N HIS A 195 7.49 1.89 -2.54
CA HIS A 195 7.05 0.86 -1.62
C HIS A 195 5.55 0.62 -1.80
N VAL A 196 5.13 -0.64 -1.76
CA VAL A 196 3.74 -1.06 -1.85
C VAL A 196 3.43 -2.05 -0.74
N GLU A 197 2.34 -1.79 -0.04
CA GLU A 197 1.73 -2.73 0.91
C GLU A 197 0.36 -3.14 0.38
N ILE A 198 0.07 -4.44 0.42
CA ILE A 198 -1.22 -5.00 0.05
C ILE A 198 -1.73 -5.84 1.21
N VAL A 199 -2.94 -5.53 1.67
CA VAL A 199 -3.59 -6.18 2.79
C VAL A 199 -4.81 -6.95 2.31
N GLU A 200 -4.87 -8.23 2.65
CA GLU A 200 -6.05 -9.08 2.50
C GLU A 200 -6.73 -9.26 3.86
N THR A 201 -8.02 -8.92 3.92
CA THR A 201 -8.86 -9.17 5.10
C THR A 201 -10.12 -9.92 4.68
N LYS A 202 -10.74 -10.62 5.62
CA LYS A 202 -12.06 -11.25 5.41
C LYS A 202 -13.20 -10.24 5.33
N GLN A 203 -12.99 -9.01 5.80
CA GLN A 203 -14.05 -7.98 5.87
C GLN A 203 -14.33 -7.30 4.53
N LEU A 204 -13.38 -7.33 3.58
CA LEU A 204 -13.49 -6.65 2.29
C LEU A 204 -13.33 -7.67 1.14
N PRO A 205 -14.07 -7.50 0.03
CA PRO A 205 -13.96 -8.38 -1.13
C PRO A 205 -12.78 -8.06 -2.04
N PHE A 206 -11.99 -7.02 -1.71
CA PHE A 206 -10.84 -6.54 -2.47
C PHE A 206 -9.64 -6.33 -1.53
N TYR A 207 -8.45 -6.19 -2.10
CA TYR A 207 -7.27 -5.82 -1.32
C TYR A 207 -7.26 -4.33 -0.97
N THR A 208 -6.89 -4.00 0.27
CA THR A 208 -6.51 -2.63 0.63
C THR A 208 -5.06 -2.42 0.20
N ILE A 209 -4.79 -1.34 -0.54
CA ILE A 209 -3.48 -1.09 -1.14
C ILE A 209 -2.98 0.28 -0.69
N THR A 210 -1.75 0.30 -0.19
CA THR A 210 -1.01 1.51 0.16
C THR A 210 0.24 1.55 -0.70
N ALA A 211 0.61 2.74 -1.17
CA ALA A 211 1.86 2.92 -1.89
C ALA A 211 2.42 4.31 -1.66
N PHE A 212 3.75 4.40 -1.56
CA PHE A 212 4.44 5.64 -1.28
C PHE A 212 5.91 5.60 -1.74
N PRO A 213 6.57 6.76 -1.91
CA PRO A 213 8.01 6.81 -2.13
C PRO A 213 8.77 6.12 -0.99
N ASP A 214 9.61 5.14 -1.32
CA ASP A 214 10.33 4.34 -0.33
C ASP A 214 11.36 5.18 0.44
N CYS A 215 11.53 4.87 1.74
CA CYS A 215 12.50 5.53 2.62
C CYS A 215 13.64 4.61 3.08
N SER A 216 13.68 3.35 2.61
CA SER A 216 14.73 2.38 2.95
C SER A 216 14.98 2.25 4.46
N LEU A 217 13.92 2.42 5.25
CA LEU A 217 13.94 2.18 6.69
C LEU A 217 13.82 0.67 6.95
N SER A 218 14.39 0.22 8.06
CA SER A 218 14.19 -1.16 8.51
C SER A 218 12.76 -1.34 9.01
N ASP A 219 12.13 -2.45 8.64
CA ASP A 219 10.78 -2.83 9.11
C ASP A 219 10.74 -3.07 10.63
N ASP A 220 11.89 -3.27 11.27
CA ASP A 220 12.02 -3.50 12.72
C ASP A 220 12.03 -2.22 13.56
N ILE A 221 11.94 -1.04 12.95
CA ILE A 221 11.94 0.23 13.68
C ILE A 221 10.57 0.43 14.35
N PRO A 222 10.51 0.62 15.68
CA PRO A 222 9.26 0.92 16.37
C PRO A 222 8.64 2.23 15.87
N ASP A 223 7.31 2.27 15.74
CA ASP A 223 6.56 3.44 15.26
C ASP A 223 6.91 4.73 16.03
N GLU A 224 7.16 4.65 17.33
CA GLU A 224 7.55 5.80 18.17
C GLU A 224 8.93 6.39 17.82
N ASN A 225 9.76 5.63 17.12
CA ASN A 225 11.07 6.04 16.63
C ASN A 225 11.03 6.50 15.17
N ILE A 226 9.88 6.46 14.51
CA ILE A 226 9.71 7.01 13.18
C ILE A 226 9.46 8.52 13.27
N VAL A 227 10.20 9.31 12.50
CA VAL A 227 10.06 10.77 12.42
C VAL A 227 9.86 11.20 10.97
N PHE A 228 8.78 11.94 10.71
CA PHE A 228 8.49 12.52 9.41
C PHE A 228 9.10 13.91 9.27
N VAL A 229 9.80 14.14 8.17
CA VAL A 229 10.23 15.48 7.79
C VAL A 229 9.10 16.19 7.07
N VAL A 230 8.69 17.36 7.60
CA VAL A 230 7.55 18.17 7.12
C VAL A 230 7.94 19.59 6.75
#